data_AF-A0A9E7R185-F1
#
_entry.id   AF-A0A9E7R185-F1
#
_cell.length_a   1.000
_cell.length_b   1.000
_cell.length_c   1.000
_cell.angle_alpha   90.00
_cell.angle_beta   90.00
_cell.angle_gamma   90.00
#
_symmetry.space_group_name_H-M   'P 1'
#
loop_
_entity.id
_entity.type
_entity.pdbx_description
1 polymer ?
#
loop_
_entity_poly.entity_id
_entity_poly.type
_entity_poly.pdbx_seq_one_letter_code
_entity_poly.pdbx_strand_id
1 'polypeptide(L)' 'MTVYYVVVDGDRVAGPFETRKEAKREADTRATNEIMLHYGVEAVEE' A
#
# COMPACT_ATOMS: atom_id res chain seq x y z
N MET A 1 -5.37 -6.82 -15.38
CA MET A 1 -4.22 -7.34 -14.59
C MET A 1 -4.34 -6.74 -13.19
N THR A 2 -4.19 -7.52 -12.11
CA THR A 2 -4.36 -6.97 -10.75
C THR A 2 -3.06 -6.33 -10.26
N VAL A 3 -3.09 -5.04 -10.00
CA VAL A 3 -1.99 -4.29 -9.40
C VAL A 3 -2.37 -3.85 -7.98
N TYR A 4 -1.37 -3.70 -7.13
CA TYR A 4 -1.56 -3.35 -5.72
C TYR A 4 -0.94 -1.99 -5.43
N TYR A 5 -1.64 -1.18 -4.65
CA TYR A 5 -1.17 0.11 -4.17
C TYR A 5 -1.16 0.13 -2.65
N VAL A 6 -0.22 0.87 -2.07
CA VAL A 6 -0.30 1.26 -0.66
C VAL A 6 -1.14 2.52 -0.58
N VAL A 7 -2.11 2.51 0.33
CA VAL A 7 -3.02 3.64 0.56
C VAL A 7 -2.91 4.14 1.99
N VAL A 8 -3.08 5.44 2.18
CA VAL A 8 -3.21 6.10 3.49
C VAL A 8 -4.40 7.02 3.42
N ASP A 9 -5.37 6.87 4.32
CA ASP A 9 -6.59 7.71 4.35
C ASP A 9 -7.34 7.80 3.01
N GLY A 10 -7.19 6.79 2.14
CA GLY A 10 -7.81 6.73 0.81
C GLY A 10 -6.94 7.23 -0.33
N ASP A 11 -5.77 7.81 -0.05
CA ASP A 11 -4.80 8.26 -1.06
C ASP A 11 -3.76 7.19 -1.37
N ARG A 12 -3.48 6.96 -2.66
CA ARG A 12 -2.41 6.05 -3.12
C ARG A 12 -1.05 6.70 -2.92
N VAL A 13 -0.25 6.15 -2.02
CA VAL A 13 1.07 6.68 -1.63
C VAL A 13 2.25 5.86 -2.15
N ALA A 14 2.01 4.63 -2.64
CA ALA A 14 3.01 3.81 -3.32
C ALA A 14 2.38 2.75 -4.25
N GLY A 15 3.10 2.34 -5.28
CA GLY A 15 2.69 1.36 -6.30
C GLY A 15 2.87 1.89 -7.73
N PRO A 16 2.41 1.16 -8.76
CA PRO A 16 1.79 -0.17 -8.67
C PRO A 16 2.80 -1.27 -8.32
N PHE A 17 2.37 -2.21 -7.48
CA PHE A 17 3.08 -3.46 -7.21
C PHE A 17 2.38 -4.62 -7.93
N GLU A 18 3.16 -5.59 -8.38
CA GLU A 18 2.62 -6.79 -9.04
C GLU A 18 2.04 -7.79 -8.03
N THR A 19 2.45 -7.70 -6.75
CA THR A 19 1.98 -8.60 -5.69
C THR A 19 1.51 -7.87 -4.44
N ARG A 20 0.45 -8.40 -3.82
CA ARG A 20 -0.07 -7.92 -2.52
C ARG A 20 1.01 -7.93 -1.44
N LYS A 21 1.91 -8.91 -1.49
CA LYS A 21 2.97 -9.10 -0.49
C LYS A 21 3.98 -7.95 -0.52
N GLU A 22 4.33 -7.46 -1.69
CA GLU A 22 5.22 -6.29 -1.83
C GLU A 22 4.54 -5.02 -1.33
N ALA A 23 3.29 -4.77 -1.75
CA ALA A 23 2.52 -3.64 -1.24
C ALA A 23 2.37 -3.68 0.30
N LYS A 24 2.10 -4.85 0.87
CA LYS A 24 1.97 -5.01 2.33
C LYS A 24 3.29 -4.73 3.06
N ARG A 25 4.42 -5.20 2.51
CA ARG A 25 5.75 -4.94 3.10
C ARG A 25 6.03 -3.44 3.15
N GLU A 26 5.76 -2.73 2.05
CA GLU A 26 5.95 -1.28 2.00
C GLU A 26 5.01 -0.55 2.98
N ALA A 27 3.74 -0.98 3.07
CA ALA A 27 2.80 -0.47 4.06
C ALA A 27 3.31 -0.65 5.51
N ASP A 28 3.84 -1.83 5.86
CA ASP A 28 4.41 -2.10 7.19
C ASP A 28 5.66 -1.27 7.48
N THR A 29 6.54 -1.11 6.48
CA THR A 29 7.74 -0.28 6.61
C THR A 29 7.38 1.17 6.89
N ARG A 30 6.39 1.72 6.19
CA ARG A 30 5.94 3.11 6.41
C ARG A 30 5.20 3.29 7.73
N ALA A 31 4.31 2.35 8.07
CA ALA A 31 3.61 2.34 9.36
C ALA A 31 4.57 2.28 10.57
N THR A 32 5.74 1.68 10.41
CA THR A 32 6.77 1.64 11.47
C THR A 32 7.45 2.99 11.67
N ASN A 33 7.56 3.81 10.62
CA ASN A 33 8.26 5.08 10.65
C ASN A 33 7.34 6.27 11.00
N GLU A 34 6.03 6.15 10.78
CA GLU A 34 5.07 7.24 10.96
C GLU A 34 3.98 6.89 11.98
N ILE A 35 3.92 7.65 13.07
CA ILE A 35 2.94 7.47 14.14
C ILE A 35 1.63 8.18 13.74
N MET A 36 0.49 7.51 13.91
CA MET A 36 -0.89 7.95 13.60
C MET A 36 -1.37 7.83 12.14
N LEU A 37 -0.63 7.17 11.25
CA LEU A 37 -1.10 6.92 9.87
C LEU A 37 -1.48 5.45 9.65
N HIS A 38 -2.63 5.21 9.03
CA HIS A 38 -3.13 3.86 8.73
C HIS A 38 -2.81 3.47 7.29
N TYR A 39 -1.67 2.81 7.12
CA TYR A 39 -1.24 2.25 5.84
C TYR A 39 -2.04 0.96 5.50
N GLY A 40 -2.78 1.01 4.38
CA GLY A 40 -3.55 -0.09 3.81
C GLY A 40 -3.01 -0.56 2.46
N VAL A 41 -3.59 -1.63 1.93
CA VAL A 41 -3.31 -2.12 0.57
C VAL A 41 -4.60 -2.14 -0.24
N GLU A 42 -4.60 -1.45 -1.37
CA GLU A 42 -5.67 -1.45 -2.35
C GLU A 42 -5.30 -2.36 -3.52
N ALA A 43 -6.23 -3.21 -3.96
CA ALA A 43 -6.09 -4.01 -5.17
C ALA A 43 -6.94 -3.39 -6.27
N VAL A 44 -6.34 -3.12 -7.42
CA VAL A 44 -6.98 -2.52 -8.59
C VAL A 44 -6.87 -3.50 -9.75
N GLU A 45 -8.01 -3.83 -10.36
CA GLU A 45 -8.03 -4.55 -11.63
C GLU A 45 -7.95 -3.54 -12.78
N GLU A 46 -6.81 -3.54 -13.50
CA GLU A 46 -6.65 -2.85 -14.79
C GLU A 46 -7.26 -3.63 -15.95
#